data_AF-A0A139R850-F1
#
_entry.id   AF-A0A139R850-F1
#
_cell.length_a   1.000
_cell.length_b   1.000
_cell.length_c   1.000
_cell.angle_alpha   90.00
_cell.angle_beta   90.00
_cell.angle_gamma   90.00
#
_symmetry.space_group_name_H-M   'P 1'
#
loop_
_entity.id
_entity.type
_entity.pdbx_description
1 polymer ?
#
loop_
_entity_poly.entity_id
_entity_poly.type
_entity_poly.pdbx_seq_one_letter_code
_entity_poly.pdbx_strand_id
1 'polypeptide(L)'
;MLVVLLIISVLLLLFVPNLTKQKEAVNDKGKAAVVKVVESQAELYSLDKNEDASLSKLQADGRITPEQAKAYNEYYTKNGGANRKVND
;
A
#
# COMPACT_ATOMS: atom_id res chain seq x y z
N MET A 1 -41.37 17.95 -10.10
CA MET A 1 -39.93 17.94 -9.72
C MET A 1 -39.57 16.82 -8.74
N LEU A 2 -40.48 16.31 -7.91
CA LEU A 2 -40.20 15.22 -6.94
C LEU A 2 -39.68 13.91 -7.57
N VAL A 3 -40.29 13.49 -8.69
CA VAL A 3 -39.88 12.25 -9.38
C VAL A 3 -38.43 12.32 -9.87
N VAL A 4 -37.97 13.49 -10.30
CA VAL A 4 -36.60 13.71 -10.76
C VAL A 4 -35.61 13.56 -9.60
N LEU A 5 -35.93 14.12 -8.44
CA LEU A 5 -35.09 13.98 -7.24
C LEU A 5 -35.02 12.52 -6.76
N LEU A 6 -36.13 11.78 -6.87
CA LEU A 6 -36.18 10.36 -6.54
C LEU A 6 -35.28 9.53 -7.46
N ILE A 7 -35.29 9.81 -8.76
CA ILE A 7 -34.42 9.12 -9.73
C ILE A 7 -32.94 9.41 -9.47
N ILE A 8 -32.57 10.68 -9.23
CA ILE A 8 -31.16 11.05 -8.94
C ILE A 8 -30.67 10.37 -7.65
N SER A 9 -31.52 10.30 -6.62
CA SER A 9 -31.20 9.60 -5.37
C SER A 9 -30.88 8.11 -5.58
N VAL A 10 -31.72 7.40 -6.34
CA VAL A 10 -31.50 5.98 -6.67
C VAL A 10 -30.23 5.78 -7.50
N LEU A 11 -29.96 6.67 -8.47
CA LEU A 11 -28.72 6.61 -9.25
C LEU A 11 -27.48 6.79 -8.35
N LEU A 12 -27.46 7.80 -7.47
CA LEU A 12 -26.34 8.01 -6.54
C LEU A 12 -26.10 6.78 -5.64
N LEU A 13 -27.16 6.14 -5.16
CA LEU A 13 -27.07 4.91 -4.36
C LEU A 13 -26.46 3.73 -5.12
N LEU A 14 -26.61 3.66 -6.45
CA LEU A 14 -25.99 2.62 -7.27
C LEU A 14 -24.53 2.94 -7.63
N PHE A 15 -24.18 4.22 -7.81
CA PHE A 15 -22.81 4.64 -8.20
C PHE A 15 -21.84 4.72 -7.03
N VAL A 16 -22.26 5.21 -5.86
CA VAL A 16 -21.42 5.33 -4.66
C VAL A 16 -20.77 4.01 -4.24
N PRO A 17 -21.48 2.87 -4.09
CA PRO A 17 -20.85 1.62 -3.69
C PRO A 17 -19.86 1.10 -4.73
N ASN A 18 -20.11 1.38 -6.02
CA ASN A 18 -19.19 0.98 -7.09
C ASN A 18 -17.89 1.81 -7.07
N LEU A 19 -17.97 3.10 -6.75
CA LEU A 19 -16.81 3.99 -6.58
C LEU A 19 -15.96 3.64 -5.35
N THR A 20 -16.60 3.28 -4.23
CA THR A 20 -15.87 2.89 -3.00
C THR A 20 -15.01 1.64 -3.24
N LYS A 21 -15.56 0.61 -3.91
CA LYS A 21 -14.81 -0.62 -4.23
C LYS A 21 -13.61 -0.37 -5.16
N GLN A 22 -13.75 0.53 -6.14
CA GLN A 22 -12.63 0.90 -7.02
C GLN A 22 -11.53 1.65 -6.26
N LYS A 23 -11.90 2.56 -5.35
CA LYS A 23 -10.94 3.26 -4.49
C LYS A 23 -10.14 2.30 -3.61
N GLU A 24 -10.82 1.31 -3.02
CA GLU A 24 -10.17 0.27 -2.21
C GLU A 24 -9.18 -0.57 -3.04
N ALA A 25 -9.61 -1.02 -4.23
CA ALA A 25 -8.74 -1.80 -5.12
C ALA A 25 -7.52 -1.01 -5.61
N VAL A 26 -7.68 0.28 -5.91
CA VAL A 26 -6.56 1.16 -6.30
C VAL A 26 -5.61 1.37 -5.12
N ASN A 27 -6.14 1.58 -3.91
CA ASN A 27 -5.33 1.74 -2.71
C ASN A 27 -4.52 0.48 -2.39
N ASP A 28 -5.12 -0.71 -2.50
CA ASP A 28 -4.42 -1.99 -2.28
C ASP A 28 -3.34 -2.23 -3.34
N LYS A 29 -3.58 -1.90 -4.62
CA LYS A 29 -2.53 -1.93 -5.66
C LYS A 29 -1.41 -0.92 -5.40
N GLY A 30 -1.74 0.27 -4.90
CA GLY A 30 -0.77 1.29 -4.50
C GLY A 30 0.15 0.79 -3.39
N LYS A 31 -0.41 0.16 -2.35
CA LYS A 31 0.37 -0.44 -1.25
C LYS A 31 1.28 -1.56 -1.74
N ALA A 32 0.83 -2.39 -2.69
CA ALA A 32 1.68 -3.42 -3.30
C ALA A 32 2.86 -2.83 -4.09
N ALA A 33 2.68 -1.69 -4.75
CA ALA A 33 3.76 -0.99 -5.43
C ALA A 33 4.81 -0.44 -4.45
N VAL A 34 4.37 0.11 -3.30
CA VAL A 34 5.27 0.55 -2.23
C VAL A 34 6.09 -0.61 -1.69
N VAL A 35 5.48 -1.78 -1.50
CA VAL A 35 6.21 -3.00 -1.08
C VAL A 35 7.34 -3.34 -2.04
N LYS A 36 7.06 -3.33 -3.35
CA LYS A 36 8.09 -3.64 -4.36
C LYS A 36 9.24 -2.64 -4.36
N VAL A 37 8.96 -1.35 -4.13
CA VAL A 37 10.00 -0.32 -4.01
C VAL A 37 10.88 -0.59 -2.77
N VAL A 38 10.26 -0.86 -1.61
CA VAL A 38 10.99 -1.15 -0.37
C VAL A 38 11.84 -2.41 -0.51
N GLU A 39 11.32 -3.48 -1.11
CA GLU A 39 12.09 -4.71 -1.38
C GLU A 39 13.27 -4.46 -2.32
N SER A 40 13.08 -3.65 -3.37
CA SER A 40 14.17 -3.29 -4.28
C SER A 40 15.25 -2.44 -3.57
N GLN A 41 14.86 -1.52 -2.69
CA GLN A 41 15.82 -0.76 -1.89
C GLN A 41 16.54 -1.64 -0.88
N ALA A 42 15.85 -2.63 -0.31
CA ALA A 42 16.44 -3.64 0.56
C ALA A 42 17.50 -4.47 -0.17
N GLU A 43 17.19 -4.94 -1.38
CA GLU A 43 18.11 -5.71 -2.21
C GLU A 43 19.35 -4.88 -2.60
N LEU A 44 19.15 -3.61 -2.98
CA LEU A 44 20.25 -2.68 -3.26
C LEU A 44 21.10 -2.40 -2.01
N TYR A 45 20.48 -2.20 -0.85
CA TYR A 45 21.20 -2.00 0.41
C TYR A 45 22.05 -3.23 0.76
N SER A 46 21.49 -4.42 0.60
CA SER A 46 22.21 -5.67 0.84
C SER A 46 23.35 -5.89 -0.14
N LEU A 47 23.22 -5.44 -1.39
CA LEU A 47 24.31 -5.47 -2.36
C LEU A 47 25.41 -4.44 -2.01
N ASP A 48 25.03 -3.22 -1.64
CA ASP A 48 25.97 -2.13 -1.38
C ASP A 48 26.75 -2.31 -0.07
N LYS A 49 26.09 -2.85 0.96
CA LYS A 49 26.66 -3.02 2.31
C LYS A 49 27.09 -4.45 2.61
N ASN A 50 26.75 -5.40 1.74
CA ASN A 50 26.97 -6.84 1.95
C ASN A 50 26.39 -7.33 3.30
N GLU A 51 25.25 -6.75 3.70
CA GLU A 51 24.55 -7.00 4.96
C GLU A 51 23.04 -7.19 4.72
N ASP A 52 22.36 -7.94 5.59
CA ASP A 52 20.90 -8.02 5.55
C ASP A 52 20.24 -6.65 5.77
N ALA A 53 19.30 -6.33 4.88
CA ALA A 53 18.48 -5.14 4.95
C ALA A 53 17.33 -5.32 5.94
N SER A 54 17.13 -4.31 6.78
CA SER A 54 15.93 -4.16 7.61
C SER A 54 15.28 -2.82 7.34
N LEU A 55 13.99 -2.69 7.65
CA LEU A 55 13.27 -1.43 7.52
C LEU A 55 13.94 -0.33 8.33
N SER A 56 14.43 -0.66 9.53
CA SER A 56 15.20 0.27 10.38
C SER A 56 16.49 0.75 9.71
N LYS A 57 17.25 -0.15 9.07
CA LYS A 57 18.48 0.20 8.34
C LYS A 57 18.19 1.03 7.09
N LEU A 58 17.17 0.65 6.32
CA LEU A 58 16.74 1.36 5.11
C LEU A 58 16.26 2.79 5.43
N GLN A 59 15.60 2.97 6.57
CA GLN A 59 15.17 4.29 7.04
C GLN A 59 16.35 5.11 7.57
N ALA A 60 17.28 4.48 8.30
CA ALA A 60 18.49 5.14 8.80
C ALA A 60 19.43 5.60 7.65
N ASP A 61 19.51 4.80 6.57
CA ASP A 61 20.27 5.13 5.36
C ASP A 61 19.52 6.13 4.44
N GLY A 62 18.28 6.49 4.79
CA GLY A 62 17.46 7.45 4.04
C GLY A 62 16.90 6.92 2.71
N ARG A 63 16.96 5.60 2.47
CA ARG A 63 16.45 4.96 1.25
C ARG A 63 14.94 4.84 1.20
N ILE A 64 14.29 4.82 2.36
CA ILE A 64 12.83 4.76 2.49
C ILE A 64 12.33 5.79 3.51
N THR A 65 11.10 6.28 3.31
CA THR A 65 10.43 7.18 4.26
C THR A 65 9.73 6.38 5.38
N PRO A 66 9.46 6.99 6.54
CA PRO A 66 8.66 6.36 7.60
C PRO A 66 7.27 5.93 7.10
N GLU A 67 6.68 6.67 6.15
CA GLU A 67 5.40 6.31 5.55
C GLU A 67 5.50 5.03 4.70
N GLN A 68 6.60 4.84 3.96
CA GLN A 68 6.84 3.64 3.17
C GLN A 68 7.08 2.42 4.06
N ALA A 69 7.85 2.57 5.15
CA ALA A 69 8.04 1.52 6.14
C ALA A 69 6.71 1.10 6.81
N LYS A 70 5.89 2.09 7.18
CA LYS A 70 4.55 1.83 7.73
C LYS A 70 3.64 1.13 6.73
N ALA A 71 3.60 1.59 5.47
CA ALA A 71 2.80 0.97 4.42
C ALA A 71 3.22 -0.48 4.13
N TYR A 72 4.52 -0.77 4.18
CA TYR A 72 5.06 -2.12 4.06
C TYR A 72 4.57 -3.03 5.20
N ASN A 73 4.68 -2.57 6.45
CA ASN A 73 4.21 -3.31 7.61
C ASN A 73 2.69 -3.53 7.61
N GLU A 74 1.91 -2.51 7.24
CA GLU A 74 0.46 -2.65 7.09
C GLU A 74 0.07 -3.68 6.01
N TYR A 75 0.80 -3.70 4.89
CA TYR A 75 0.55 -4.67 3.82
C TYR A 75 0.74 -6.11 4.31
N TYR A 76 1.84 -6.41 5.00
CA TYR A 76 2.10 -7.77 5.49
C TYR A 76 1.21 -8.14 6.70
N THR A 77 0.81 -7.18 7.52
CA THR A 77 -0.17 -7.40 8.61
C THR A 77 -1.55 -7.77 8.05
N LYS A 78 -1.96 -7.13 6.95
CA LYS A 78 -3.25 -7.41 6.27
C LYS A 78 -3.24 -8.73 5.49
N ASN A 79 -2.09 -9.14 4.95
CA ASN A 79 -1.95 -10.32 4.08
C ASN A 79 -1.35 -11.57 4.78
N GLY A 80 -1.27 -11.58 6.11
CA GLY A 80 -0.86 -12.76 6.88
C GLY A 80 0.66 -13.06 6.89
N GLY A 81 1.49 -12.07 6.58
CA GLY A 81 2.95 -12.13 6.75
C GLY A 81 3.72 -13.09 5.83
N ALA A 82 3.04 -13.90 5.03
CA ALA A 82 3.68 -14.84 4.11
C ALA A 82 4.54 -14.09 3.06
N ASN A 83 5.76 -14.56 2.82
CA ASN A 83 6.76 -13.98 1.89
C ASN A 83 7.35 -12.60 2.24
N ARG A 84 7.30 -12.16 3.51
CA ARG A 84 8.03 -10.95 3.93
C ARG A 84 9.53 -11.11 3.67
N LYS A 85 10.12 -10.25 2.83
CA LYS A 85 11.56 -10.31 2.46
C LYS A 85 12.46 -9.38 3.27
N VAL A 86 11.90 -8.29 3.79
CA VAL A 86 12.62 -7.27 4.56
C VAL A 86 12.23 -7.35 6.03
N ASN A 87 13.20 -7.49 6.91
CA ASN A 87 13.01 -7.57 8.37
C ASN A 87 12.64 -6.20 8.96
N ASP A 88 12.05 -6.16 10.17
CA ASP A 88 11.86 -4.90 10.93
C ASP A 88 13.20 -4.36 11.45
#